data_AF-A0ABC9VVW8-F1
#
_entry.id   AF-A0ABC9VVW8-F1
#
_cell.length_a   1.000
_cell.length_b   1.000
_cell.length_c   1.000
_cell.angle_alpha   90.00
_cell.angle_beta   90.00
_cell.angle_gamma   90.00
#
_symmetry.space_group_name_H-M   'P 1'
#
loop_
_entity.id
_entity.type
_entity.pdbx_description
1 polymer ?
#
loop_
_entity_poly.entity_id
_entity_poly.type
_entity_poly.pdbx_seq_one_letter_code
_entity_poly.pdbx_strand_id
1 'polypeptide(L)'
;MDLCPDCAFCSLKREQCQNIKNLNRVHCETGSFSTYINPQISAQHQAAGNKTSSLEYYSMKFFRGLRAEYWCSQIATHGCEDPRVALWLKAEYTASQYRDAPSQICDSGGVQHPSYCAFKSHQCLQQSLYNQKVSRHDCHKNETYRVLSEKEGEEEVLLWHQRFLSLTTG
;
A
#
# COMPACT_ATOMS: atom_id res chain seq x y z
N MET A 1 -35.21 5.33 14.69
CA MET A 1 -34.33 6.38 15.26
C MET A 1 -33.68 5.76 16.45
N ASP A 2 -32.38 5.52 16.39
CA ASP A 2 -31.46 5.31 17.52
C ASP A 2 -30.19 4.70 16.97
N LEU A 3 -29.23 5.58 16.73
CA LEU A 3 -27.82 5.23 16.74
C LEU A 3 -27.22 6.44 17.42
N CYS A 4 -26.71 6.33 18.64
CA CYS A 4 -25.73 7.32 19.10
C CYS A 4 -24.57 7.20 18.09
N PRO A 5 -24.44 8.11 17.10
CA PRO A 5 -23.61 7.83 15.92
C PRO A 5 -22.12 7.90 16.26
N ASP A 6 -21.80 8.56 17.38
CA ASP A 6 -20.45 8.85 17.83
C ASP A 6 -20.02 8.00 19.04
N CYS A 7 -20.87 7.06 19.46
CA CYS A 7 -20.55 6.09 20.49
C CYS A 7 -19.68 4.95 19.91
N ALA A 8 -18.40 5.23 19.65
CA ALA A 8 -17.24 4.34 19.89
C ALA A 8 -16.02 4.76 19.05
N PHE A 9 -15.29 5.79 19.50
CA PHE A 9 -13.84 5.78 19.35
C PHE A 9 -13.22 6.13 20.71
N CYS A 10 -12.87 5.09 21.47
CA CYS A 10 -11.73 5.22 22.37
C CYS A 10 -10.51 5.30 21.46
N SER A 11 -9.97 6.50 21.25
CA SER A 11 -8.73 6.77 20.50
C SER A 11 -7.47 6.18 21.14
N LEU A 12 -7.61 5.14 21.96
CA LEU A 12 -6.52 4.39 22.57
C LEU A 12 -6.48 3.00 21.92
N LYS A 13 -5.25 2.48 21.68
CA LYS A 13 -5.06 1.11 21.21
C LYS A 13 -5.92 0.16 22.07
N ARG A 14 -6.59 -0.82 21.47
CA ARG A 14 -7.46 -1.80 22.20
C ARG A 14 -6.77 -2.36 23.45
N GLU A 15 -5.46 -2.54 23.39
CA GLU A 15 -4.57 -2.99 24.47
C GLU A 15 -4.58 -2.09 25.73
N GLN A 16 -4.78 -0.78 25.58
CA GLN A 16 -4.83 0.18 26.68
C GLN A 16 -6.22 0.23 27.37
N CYS A 17 -7.27 -0.22 26.68
CA CYS A 17 -8.61 -0.30 27.25
C CYS A 17 -8.82 -1.55 28.13
N GLN A 18 -8.08 -2.64 27.84
CA GLN A 18 -8.20 -3.90 28.60
C GLN A 18 -7.44 -3.90 29.93
N ASN A 19 -6.41 -3.07 30.07
CA ASN A 19 -5.55 -3.03 31.25
C ASN A 19 -5.93 -1.97 32.31
N ILE A 20 -6.90 -1.08 32.02
CA ILE A 20 -7.29 -0.01 32.95
C ILE A 20 -8.67 -0.32 33.54
N LYS A 21 -8.70 -0.73 34.80
CA LYS A 21 -9.93 -1.09 35.52
C LYS A 21 -10.80 0.13 35.91
N ASN A 22 -10.20 1.30 36.03
CA ASN A 22 -10.88 2.56 36.41
C ASN A 22 -10.76 3.59 35.30
N LEU A 23 -11.73 3.60 34.38
CA LEU A 23 -11.84 4.63 33.35
C LEU A 23 -12.76 5.74 33.87
N ASN A 24 -12.25 6.97 33.97
CA ASN A 24 -13.07 8.15 34.23
C ASN A 24 -13.88 8.49 32.99
N ARG A 25 -15.11 7.95 32.93
CA ARG A 25 -16.06 8.25 31.86
C ARG A 25 -16.74 9.57 32.18
N VAL A 26 -16.65 10.53 31.26
CA VAL A 26 -17.38 11.79 31.31
C VAL A 26 -18.47 11.78 30.25
N HIS A 27 -19.60 12.44 30.53
CA HIS A 27 -20.67 12.56 29.55
C HIS A 27 -20.26 13.56 28.46
N CYS A 28 -20.44 13.18 27.20
CA CYS A 28 -20.01 13.98 26.06
C CYS A 28 -20.71 15.35 25.98
N GLU A 29 -21.86 15.51 26.65
CA GLU A 29 -22.65 16.75 26.65
C GLU A 29 -22.03 17.89 27.48
N THR A 30 -21.12 17.59 28.42
CA THR A 30 -20.67 18.54 29.44
C THR A 30 -19.27 19.13 29.20
N GLY A 31 -18.63 18.81 28.06
CA GLY A 31 -17.28 19.30 27.74
C GLY A 31 -17.15 19.82 26.30
N SER A 32 -16.14 20.66 26.05
CA SER A 32 -15.82 21.10 24.68
C SER A 32 -15.06 20.00 23.93
N PHE A 33 -15.76 18.94 23.55
CA PHE A 33 -15.18 17.87 22.76
C PHE A 33 -15.25 18.23 21.27
N SER A 34 -14.11 18.16 20.59
CA SER A 34 -14.09 18.21 19.14
C SER A 34 -14.38 16.81 18.59
N THR A 35 -15.24 16.73 17.58
CA THR A 35 -15.46 15.50 16.83
C THR A 35 -14.14 15.08 16.18
N TYR A 36 -13.54 14.01 16.70
CA TYR A 36 -12.37 13.40 16.10
C TYR A 36 -12.83 12.22 15.24
N ILE A 37 -12.83 12.43 13.92
CA ILE A 37 -12.99 11.34 12.97
C ILE A 37 -11.58 10.90 12.59
N ASN A 38 -11.32 9.59 12.66
CA ASN A 38 -10.08 9.01 12.15
C ASN A 38 -9.87 9.51 10.70
N PRO A 39 -8.72 10.10 10.36
CA PRO A 39 -8.45 10.62 9.01
C PRO A 39 -8.75 9.63 7.88
N GLN A 40 -8.60 8.32 8.12
CA GLN A 40 -8.92 7.25 7.18
C GLN A 40 -10.43 7.12 6.92
N ILE A 41 -11.25 7.18 7.98
CA ILE A 41 -12.71 7.11 7.89
C ILE A 41 -13.25 8.40 7.25
N SER A 42 -12.71 9.55 7.66
CA SER A 42 -13.04 10.85 7.04
C SER A 42 -12.71 10.85 5.55
N ALA A 43 -11.57 10.28 5.15
CA ALA A 43 -11.17 10.18 3.74
C ALA A 43 -12.08 9.23 2.95
N GLN A 44 -12.53 8.12 3.54
CA GLN A 44 -13.50 7.21 2.91
C GLN A 44 -14.86 7.87 2.70
N HIS A 45 -15.38 8.61 3.69
CA HIS A 45 -16.61 9.39 3.53
C HIS A 45 -16.49 10.49 2.46
N GLN A 46 -15.33 11.14 2.37
CA GLN A 46 -15.07 12.14 1.34
C GLN A 46 -14.90 11.53 -0.06
N ALA A 47 -14.35 10.31 -0.16
CA ALA A 47 -14.22 9.58 -1.41
C ALA A 47 -15.59 9.14 -1.96
N ALA A 48 -16.55 8.80 -1.10
CA ALA A 48 -17.94 8.56 -1.48
C ALA A 48 -18.66 9.84 -2.01
N GLY A 49 -18.12 11.03 -1.70
CA GLY A 49 -18.73 12.33 -1.98
C GLY A 49 -18.20 13.09 -3.20
N ASN A 50 -17.43 12.47 -4.10
CA ASN A 50 -17.04 13.07 -5.39
C ASN A 50 -16.03 14.26 -5.29
N LYS A 51 -14.80 14.00 -4.82
CA LYS A 51 -13.62 14.88 -5.03
C LYS A 51 -12.37 14.05 -5.36
N THR A 52 -12.16 13.80 -6.64
CA THR A 52 -10.99 13.11 -7.22
C THR A 52 -9.64 13.74 -6.84
N SER A 53 -9.59 15.04 -6.50
CA SER A 53 -8.31 15.72 -6.23
C SER A 53 -7.78 15.60 -4.79
N SER A 54 -8.60 15.22 -3.80
CA SER A 54 -8.11 15.06 -2.40
C SER A 54 -7.53 13.67 -2.13
N LEU A 55 -8.00 12.66 -2.88
CA LEU A 55 -7.52 11.28 -2.78
C LEU A 55 -6.05 11.19 -3.17
N GLU A 56 -5.62 11.80 -4.26
CA GLU A 56 -4.22 11.72 -4.73
C GLU A 56 -3.22 12.37 -3.76
N TYR A 57 -3.57 13.53 -3.19
CA TYR A 57 -2.69 14.26 -2.26
C TYR A 57 -2.51 13.57 -0.91
N TYR A 58 -3.60 13.06 -0.31
CA TYR A 58 -3.53 12.36 0.98
C TYR A 58 -3.00 10.93 0.84
N SER A 59 -3.35 10.25 -0.25
CA SER A 59 -2.84 8.89 -0.53
C SER A 59 -1.32 8.91 -0.67
N MET A 60 -0.72 9.91 -1.32
CA MET A 60 0.73 10.00 -1.48
C MET A 60 1.51 10.16 -0.15
N LYS A 61 0.98 10.90 0.84
CA LYS A 61 1.60 10.98 2.19
C LYS A 61 1.37 9.71 3.00
N PHE A 62 0.19 9.10 2.90
CA PHE A 62 -0.16 7.87 3.61
C PHE A 62 0.65 6.66 3.11
N PHE A 63 0.80 6.54 1.80
CA PHE A 63 1.57 5.50 1.13
C PHE A 63 3.05 5.48 1.49
N ARG A 64 3.66 6.66 1.73
CA ARG A 64 5.04 6.77 2.21
C ARG A 64 5.25 6.31 3.65
N GLY A 65 4.19 6.29 4.47
CA GLY A 65 4.28 5.90 5.89
C GLY A 65 4.15 4.39 6.14
N LEU A 66 3.58 3.67 5.18
CA LEU A 66 3.40 2.22 5.28
C LEU A 66 4.65 1.49 4.78
N ARG A 67 5.05 0.45 5.52
CA ARG A 67 6.25 -0.31 5.18
C ARG A 67 6.03 -1.14 3.90
N ALA A 68 7.11 -1.48 3.21
CA ALA A 68 7.07 -2.22 1.96
C ALA A 68 6.35 -3.58 2.10
N GLU A 69 6.46 -4.23 3.26
CA GLU A 69 5.86 -5.55 3.52
C GLU A 69 4.32 -5.48 3.51
N TYR A 70 3.73 -4.36 3.96
CA TYR A 70 2.30 -4.15 3.88
C TYR A 70 1.86 -4.17 2.41
N TRP A 71 2.54 -3.43 1.54
CA TRP A 71 2.18 -3.38 0.12
C TRP A 71 2.44 -4.68 -0.61
N CYS A 72 3.51 -5.41 -0.26
CA CYS A 72 3.71 -6.78 -0.73
C CYS A 72 2.51 -7.68 -0.41
N SER A 73 1.98 -7.61 0.81
CA SER A 73 0.78 -8.39 1.17
C SER A 73 -0.47 -7.96 0.40
N GLN A 74 -0.64 -6.65 0.14
CA GLN A 74 -1.80 -6.14 -0.60
C GLN A 74 -1.76 -6.55 -2.07
N ILE A 75 -0.60 -6.48 -2.72
CA ILE A 75 -0.41 -6.97 -4.10
C ILE A 75 -0.75 -8.46 -4.17
N ALA A 76 -0.22 -9.26 -3.25
CA ALA A 76 -0.51 -10.69 -3.23
C ALA A 76 -1.99 -10.99 -2.97
N THR A 77 -2.65 -10.27 -2.07
CA THR A 77 -4.02 -10.63 -1.64
C THR A 77 -5.09 -10.09 -2.58
N HIS A 78 -4.91 -8.88 -3.08
CA HIS A 78 -5.92 -8.13 -3.84
C HIS A 78 -5.58 -7.93 -5.31
N GLY A 79 -4.33 -8.23 -5.70
CA GLY A 79 -3.86 -7.99 -7.06
C GLY A 79 -3.59 -6.52 -7.34
N CYS A 80 -3.02 -6.26 -8.51
CA CYS A 80 -2.63 -4.92 -8.92
C CYS A 80 -3.79 -4.05 -9.43
N GLU A 81 -4.90 -4.67 -9.80
CA GLU A 81 -6.13 -3.98 -10.22
C GLU A 81 -6.96 -3.46 -9.03
N ASP A 82 -6.63 -3.83 -7.77
CA ASP A 82 -7.28 -3.22 -6.61
C ASP A 82 -7.01 -1.71 -6.62
N PRO A 83 -8.04 -0.86 -6.51
CA PRO A 83 -7.89 0.59 -6.64
C PRO A 83 -6.85 1.21 -5.70
N ARG A 84 -6.66 0.65 -4.50
CA ARG A 84 -5.69 1.15 -3.52
C ARG A 84 -4.28 0.73 -3.90
N VAL A 85 -4.10 -0.50 -4.39
CA VAL A 85 -2.82 -1.01 -4.89
C VAL A 85 -2.39 -0.26 -6.14
N ALA A 86 -3.30 -0.08 -7.11
CA ALA A 86 -3.05 0.68 -8.32
C ALA A 86 -2.63 2.13 -8.03
N LEU A 87 -3.34 2.80 -7.11
CA LEU A 87 -3.01 4.18 -6.72
C LEU A 87 -1.65 4.27 -6.02
N TRP A 88 -1.31 3.29 -5.18
CA TRP A 88 0.00 3.21 -4.55
C TRP A 88 1.12 2.98 -5.57
N LEU A 89 0.96 2.02 -6.48
CA LEU A 89 1.93 1.74 -7.55
C LEU A 89 2.20 3.00 -8.39
N LYS A 90 1.15 3.73 -8.77
CA LYS A 90 1.26 5.00 -9.51
C LYS A 90 2.00 6.07 -8.71
N ALA A 91 1.68 6.22 -7.43
CA ALA A 91 2.31 7.23 -6.57
C ALA A 91 3.80 6.92 -6.31
N GLU A 92 4.14 5.66 -6.11
CA GLU A 92 5.52 5.24 -5.89
C GLU A 92 6.34 5.40 -7.20
N TYR A 93 5.77 4.98 -8.32
CA TYR A 93 6.40 5.13 -9.64
C TYR A 93 6.74 6.59 -9.96
N THR A 94 5.81 7.51 -9.70
CA THR A 94 5.96 8.95 -9.98
C THR A 94 6.84 9.68 -8.96
N ALA A 95 6.91 9.23 -7.72
CA ALA A 95 7.83 9.78 -6.71
C ALA A 95 9.30 9.51 -7.05
N SER A 96 9.56 8.47 -7.83
CA SER A 96 10.88 8.01 -8.22
C SER A 96 11.40 8.83 -9.41
N GLN A 97 12.39 9.70 -9.19
CA GLN A 97 12.90 10.72 -10.15
C GLN A 97 13.76 10.16 -11.30
N TYR A 98 13.45 8.97 -11.80
CA TYR A 98 14.21 8.32 -12.87
C TYR A 98 13.83 8.92 -14.23
N ARG A 99 14.83 9.12 -15.10
CA ARG A 99 14.72 9.84 -16.38
C ARG A 99 14.46 8.92 -17.57
N ASP A 100 14.16 7.65 -17.32
CA ASP A 100 13.86 6.71 -18.39
C ASP A 100 12.64 7.14 -19.19
N ALA A 101 12.57 6.65 -20.44
CA ALA A 101 11.33 6.67 -21.19
C ALA A 101 10.21 6.06 -20.32
N PRO A 102 8.98 6.61 -20.34
CA PRO A 102 7.90 6.23 -19.41
C PRO A 102 7.54 4.73 -19.37
N SER A 103 8.06 3.92 -20.28
CA SER A 103 7.73 2.51 -20.46
C SER A 103 8.81 1.53 -20.00
N GLN A 104 10.00 1.97 -19.57
CA GLN A 104 11.07 1.05 -19.19
C GLN A 104 11.24 1.00 -17.66
N ILE A 105 11.22 -0.22 -17.10
CA ILE A 105 11.38 -0.46 -15.66
C ILE A 105 12.50 -1.48 -15.50
N CYS A 106 13.72 -1.00 -15.21
CA CYS A 106 14.87 -1.85 -14.98
C CYS A 106 15.15 -2.00 -13.49
N ASP A 107 15.59 -3.20 -13.11
CA ASP A 107 15.99 -3.51 -11.74
C ASP A 107 17.47 -3.87 -11.59
N SER A 108 17.95 -3.78 -10.36
CA SER A 108 19.32 -4.08 -9.98
C SER A 108 19.72 -5.56 -10.16
N GLY A 109 18.78 -6.43 -10.53
CA GLY A 109 19.01 -7.83 -10.89
C GLY A 109 19.26 -8.03 -12.39
N GLY A 110 19.23 -6.96 -13.20
CA GLY A 110 19.41 -7.04 -14.64
C GLY A 110 18.14 -7.48 -15.38
N VAL A 111 16.95 -7.27 -14.79
CA VAL A 111 15.67 -7.58 -15.42
C VAL A 111 14.95 -6.30 -15.81
N GLN A 112 14.36 -6.29 -17.00
CA GLN A 112 13.46 -5.23 -17.46
C GLN A 112 12.03 -5.75 -17.45
N HIS A 113 11.18 -5.07 -16.67
CA HIS A 113 9.80 -5.44 -16.38
C HIS A 113 8.81 -4.73 -17.30
N PRO A 114 7.74 -5.42 -17.75
CA PRO A 114 6.72 -4.82 -18.63
C PRO A 114 5.78 -3.88 -17.88
N SER A 115 5.65 -4.02 -16.55
CA SER A 115 4.78 -3.19 -15.73
C SER A 115 5.35 -2.96 -14.33
N TYR A 116 4.89 -1.90 -13.68
CA TYR A 116 5.34 -1.60 -12.32
C TYR A 116 4.83 -2.60 -11.29
N CYS A 117 3.65 -3.17 -11.56
CA CYS A 117 3.10 -4.28 -10.80
C CYS A 117 4.01 -5.51 -10.84
N ALA A 118 4.50 -5.90 -12.03
CA ALA A 118 5.41 -7.03 -12.19
C ALA A 118 6.71 -6.80 -11.39
N PHE A 119 7.35 -5.64 -11.59
CA PHE A 119 8.54 -5.27 -10.83
C PHE A 119 8.34 -5.32 -9.30
N LYS A 120 7.23 -4.77 -8.78
CA LYS A 120 6.98 -4.78 -7.32
C LYS A 120 6.68 -6.19 -6.82
N SER A 121 6.01 -7.02 -7.60
CA SER A 121 5.78 -8.44 -7.27
C SER A 121 7.10 -9.22 -7.22
N HIS A 122 7.97 -9.01 -8.22
CA HIS A 122 9.33 -9.55 -8.24
C HIS A 122 10.13 -9.11 -7.02
N GLN A 123 10.14 -7.80 -6.71
CA GLN A 123 10.83 -7.25 -5.54
C GLN A 123 10.35 -7.92 -4.24
N CYS A 124 9.03 -8.11 -4.07
CA CYS A 124 8.47 -8.80 -2.91
C CYS A 124 8.88 -10.28 -2.84
N LEU A 125 8.87 -10.97 -3.99
CA LEU A 125 9.27 -12.37 -4.09
C LEU A 125 10.74 -12.56 -3.72
N GLN A 126 11.64 -11.74 -4.27
CA GLN A 126 13.09 -11.78 -4.00
C GLN A 126 13.39 -11.49 -2.52
N GLN A 127 12.73 -10.49 -1.95
CA GLN A 127 12.86 -10.17 -0.52
C GLN A 127 12.35 -11.33 0.36
N SER A 128 11.28 -12.01 -0.05
CA SER A 128 10.67 -13.11 0.69
C SER A 128 11.50 -14.40 0.63
N LEU A 129 12.02 -14.77 -0.53
CA LEU A 129 12.75 -16.03 -0.73
C LEU A 129 14.22 -15.94 -0.30
N TYR A 130 14.87 -14.83 -0.64
CA TYR A 130 16.33 -14.71 -0.55
C TYR A 130 16.79 -13.58 0.36
N ASN A 131 15.85 -12.85 0.99
CA ASN A 131 16.14 -11.63 1.74
C ASN A 131 16.96 -10.62 0.88
N GLN A 132 16.75 -10.66 -0.43
CA GLN A 132 17.50 -9.85 -1.39
C GLN A 132 16.72 -8.59 -1.72
N LYS A 133 17.39 -7.45 -1.52
CA LYS A 133 16.85 -6.16 -1.91
C LYS A 133 17.07 -5.94 -3.41
N VAL A 134 15.99 -5.90 -4.16
CA VAL A 134 15.97 -5.48 -5.56
C VAL A 134 15.51 -4.03 -5.62
N SER A 135 16.21 -3.16 -6.34
CA SER A 135 15.84 -1.75 -6.49
C SER A 135 15.68 -1.37 -7.95
N ARG A 136 14.74 -0.47 -8.24
CA ARG A 136 14.60 0.15 -9.56
C ARG A 136 15.76 1.11 -9.81
N HIS A 137 16.23 1.20 -11.03
CA HIS A 137 17.14 2.24 -11.49
C HIS A 137 16.86 2.62 -12.95
N ASP A 138 17.58 3.62 -13.45
CA ASP A 138 17.52 3.99 -14.86
C ASP A 138 18.01 2.83 -15.74
N CYS A 139 17.32 2.53 -16.83
CA CYS A 139 17.73 1.55 -17.82
C CYS A 139 18.97 2.05 -18.58
N HIS A 140 20.14 1.53 -18.24
CA HIS A 140 21.39 1.93 -18.86
C HIS A 140 21.56 1.32 -20.25
N LYS A 141 21.81 2.14 -21.27
CA LYS A 141 22.04 1.69 -22.66
C LYS A 141 23.21 0.71 -22.83
N ASN A 142 24.13 0.69 -21.88
CA ASN A 142 25.33 -0.14 -21.92
C ASN A 142 25.15 -1.49 -21.22
N GLU A 143 24.01 -1.72 -20.58
CA GLU A 143 23.70 -2.96 -19.87
C GLU A 143 22.76 -3.84 -20.70
N THR A 144 22.98 -5.15 -20.63
CA THR A 144 22.08 -6.14 -21.23
C THR A 144 21.09 -6.62 -20.18
N TYR A 145 19.83 -6.20 -20.29
CA TYR A 145 18.75 -6.67 -19.43
C TYR A 145 18.06 -7.91 -20.01
N ARG A 146 17.61 -8.81 -19.15
CA ARG A 146 16.58 -9.79 -19.52
C ARG A 146 15.25 -9.05 -19.61
N VAL A 147 14.77 -8.85 -20.83
CA VAL A 147 13.48 -8.19 -21.07
C VAL A 147 12.35 -9.20 -20.94
N LEU A 148 11.45 -8.98 -19.99
CA LEU A 148 10.27 -9.81 -19.81
C LEU A 148 9.14 -9.36 -20.74
N SER A 149 8.45 -10.34 -21.34
CA SER A 149 7.19 -10.14 -22.03
C SER A 149 6.05 -9.80 -21.06
N GLU A 150 4.93 -9.26 -21.56
CA GLU A 150 3.73 -9.01 -20.74
C GLU A 150 3.29 -10.27 -19.98
N LYS A 151 3.29 -11.42 -20.66
CA LYS A 151 2.96 -12.71 -20.08
C LYS A 151 3.93 -13.11 -18.96
N GLU A 152 5.23 -12.97 -19.17
CA GLU A 152 6.21 -13.23 -18.10
C GLU A 152 6.01 -12.29 -16.91
N GLY A 153 5.63 -11.03 -17.15
CA GLY A 153 5.29 -10.09 -16.09
C GLY A 153 4.07 -10.52 -15.28
N GLU A 154 3.02 -11.01 -15.94
CA GLU A 154 1.84 -11.59 -15.26
C GLU A 154 2.22 -12.83 -14.43
N GLU A 155 3.10 -13.68 -14.96
CA GLU A 155 3.62 -14.85 -14.25
C GLU A 155 4.36 -14.44 -12.96
N GLU A 156 5.13 -13.35 -12.95
CA GLU A 156 5.77 -12.86 -11.71
C GLU A 156 4.78 -12.43 -10.64
N VAL A 157 3.67 -11.79 -11.04
CA VAL A 157 2.58 -11.41 -10.14
C VAL A 157 1.93 -12.65 -9.53
N LEU A 158 1.66 -13.66 -10.37
CA LEU A 158 1.09 -14.93 -9.94
C LEU A 158 2.04 -15.70 -9.01
N LEU A 159 3.33 -15.75 -9.31
CA LEU A 159 4.34 -16.40 -8.47
C LEU A 159 4.40 -15.75 -7.08
N TRP A 160 4.34 -14.42 -7.01
CA TRP A 160 4.29 -13.72 -5.73
C TRP A 160 3.00 -14.05 -4.95
N HIS A 161 1.84 -14.02 -5.61
CA HIS A 161 0.56 -14.41 -4.99
C HIS A 161 0.62 -15.82 -4.40
N GLN A 162 1.04 -16.81 -5.19
CA GLN A 162 1.16 -18.20 -4.75
C GLN A 162 2.14 -18.36 -3.58
N ARG A 163 3.30 -17.71 -3.67
CA ARG A 163 4.29 -17.75 -2.61
C ARG A 163 3.75 -17.14 -1.32
N PHE A 164 3.09 -15.99 -1.40
CA PHE A 164 2.49 -15.34 -0.24
C PHE A 164 1.44 -16.23 0.42
N LEU A 165 0.55 -16.85 -0.36
CA LEU A 165 -0.42 -17.81 0.17
C LEU A 165 0.27 -18.94 0.93
N SER A 166 1.33 -19.54 0.36
CA SER A 166 2.09 -20.61 1.01
C SER A 166 2.71 -20.22 2.37
N LEU A 167 2.98 -18.92 2.58
CA LEU A 167 3.50 -18.39 3.85
C LEU A 167 2.40 -18.10 4.87
N THR A 168 1.15 -17.93 4.41
CA THR A 168 0.01 -17.56 5.28
C THR A 168 -0.87 -18.75 5.68
N THR A 169 -0.89 -19.82 4.89
CA THR A 169 -1.70 -21.03 5.13
C THR A 169 -0.93 -22.12 5.89
N GLY A 170 -0.01 -21.73 6.78
CA GLY A 170 0.87 -22.65 7.53
C GLY A 170 0.13 -23.79 8.23
#